data_AF-A0A3N1URR3-F1
#
_entry.id   AF-A0A3N1URR3-F1
#
_cell.length_a   1.000
_cell.length_b   1.000
_cell.length_c   1.000
_cell.angle_alpha   90.00
_cell.angle_beta   90.00
_cell.angle_gamma   90.00
#
_symmetry.space_group_name_H-M   'P 1'
#
loop_
_entity.id
_entity.type
_entity.pdbx_description
1 polymer ?
#
loop_
_entity_poly.entity_id
_entity_poly.type
_entity_poly.pdbx_seq_one_letter_code
_entity_poly.pdbx_strand_id
1 'polypeptide(L)'
;MGAAETKKGAVKQPTSLWDILGEAVRKVPPSYWEERMMFGGASDRELLRQTSFFPERRRHSLGTHPIYVLRITGSDGIEVCPCSTKGRMAVRFIRQGCRLEGTGKVLNRRSYLIEAFRFLLPQDPAFWKPLRFWGKVPETCLESVSAP
;
A
#
# COMPACT_ATOMS: atom_id res chain seq x y z
N MET A 1 -32.23 43.22 16.19
CA MET A 1 -32.26 41.77 16.53
C MET A 1 -32.14 41.01 15.21
N GLY A 2 -30.95 40.52 14.87
CA GLY A 2 -30.71 39.73 13.65
C GLY A 2 -30.32 38.31 14.05
N ALA A 3 -31.12 37.32 13.66
CA ALA A 3 -30.87 35.92 13.95
C ALA A 3 -29.73 35.40 13.07
N ALA A 4 -28.71 34.81 13.69
CA ALA A 4 -27.62 34.13 13.00
C ALA A 4 -28.03 32.70 12.63
N GLU A 5 -28.22 32.45 11.34
CA GLU A 5 -28.49 31.12 10.79
C GLU A 5 -27.20 30.28 10.80
N THR A 6 -27.17 29.25 11.64
CA THR A 6 -26.03 28.33 11.73
C THR A 6 -26.16 27.27 10.63
N LYS A 7 -25.32 27.35 9.60
CA LYS A 7 -25.23 26.30 8.55
C LYS A 7 -24.70 25.01 9.19
N LYS A 8 -25.59 24.04 9.39
CA LYS A 8 -25.22 22.65 9.73
C LYS A 8 -24.41 22.07 8.58
N GLY A 9 -23.11 21.85 8.79
CA GLY A 9 -22.26 21.11 7.87
C GLY A 9 -22.80 19.69 7.68
N ALA A 10 -23.09 19.32 6.44
CA ALA A 10 -23.56 17.98 6.11
C ALA A 10 -22.50 16.94 6.52
N VAL A 11 -22.89 16.01 7.39
CA VAL A 11 -22.08 14.84 7.74
C VAL A 11 -22.05 13.94 6.50
N LYS A 12 -20.90 13.86 5.82
CA LYS A 12 -20.73 12.90 4.71
C LYS A 12 -20.83 11.48 5.28
N GLN A 13 -21.74 10.68 4.72
CA GLN A 13 -21.80 9.27 5.07
C GLN A 13 -20.52 8.54 4.63
N PRO A 14 -20.00 7.60 5.44
CA PRO A 14 -18.85 6.80 5.07
C PRO A 14 -19.17 5.99 3.81
N THR A 15 -18.31 6.11 2.81
CA THR A 15 -18.48 5.50 1.48
C THR A 15 -17.93 4.09 1.39
N SER A 16 -17.20 3.63 2.41
CA SER A 16 -16.60 2.31 2.47
C SER A 16 -16.49 1.80 3.92
N LEU A 17 -16.37 0.47 4.08
CA LEU A 17 -16.09 -0.18 5.36
C LEU A 17 -14.82 0.40 6.03
N TRP A 18 -13.86 0.84 5.21
CA TRP A 18 -12.61 1.41 5.68
C TRP A 18 -12.79 2.79 6.33
N ASP A 19 -13.76 3.56 5.87
CA ASP A 19 -14.13 4.86 6.49
C ASP A 19 -14.72 4.66 7.89
N ILE A 20 -15.28 3.48 8.16
CA ILE A 20 -15.89 3.12 9.45
C ILE A 20 -14.83 2.54 10.40
N LEU A 21 -13.99 1.63 9.91
CA LEU A 21 -13.00 0.95 10.75
C LEU A 21 -11.77 1.82 11.07
N GLY A 22 -11.47 2.82 10.23
CA GLY A 22 -10.49 3.86 10.51
C GLY A 22 -9.07 3.36 10.80
N GLU A 23 -8.34 4.11 11.62
CA GLU A 23 -6.93 3.82 11.97
C GLU A 23 -6.74 2.54 12.80
N ALA A 24 -7.82 1.93 13.31
CA ALA A 24 -7.75 0.75 14.16
C ALA A 24 -7.40 -0.52 13.38
N VAL A 25 -7.65 -0.57 12.07
CA VAL A 25 -7.36 -1.73 11.23
C VAL A 25 -5.87 -1.82 10.96
N ARG A 26 -5.22 -2.80 11.58
CA ARG A 26 -3.80 -3.10 11.35
C ARG A 26 -3.57 -4.37 10.54
N LYS A 27 -4.59 -5.21 10.41
CA LYS A 27 -4.53 -6.54 9.76
C LYS A 27 -5.76 -6.71 8.89
N VAL A 28 -5.54 -7.09 7.63
CA VAL A 28 -6.61 -7.36 6.67
C VAL A 28 -6.28 -8.72 6.02
N PRO A 29 -7.20 -9.70 6.03
CA PRO A 29 -7.00 -10.98 5.36
C PRO A 29 -6.91 -10.79 3.83
N PRO A 30 -6.14 -11.63 3.10
CA PRO A 30 -6.04 -11.54 1.64
C PRO A 30 -7.38 -11.48 0.89
N SER A 31 -8.41 -12.15 1.39
CA SER A 31 -9.77 -12.14 0.81
C SER A 31 -10.44 -10.76 0.75
N TYR A 32 -9.91 -9.78 1.47
CA TYR A 32 -10.39 -8.39 1.49
C TYR A 32 -9.40 -7.41 0.87
N TRP A 33 -8.32 -7.90 0.25
CA TRP A 33 -7.34 -7.03 -0.39
C TRP A 33 -7.91 -6.48 -1.68
N GLU A 34 -7.71 -5.19 -1.88
CA GLU A 34 -8.11 -4.48 -3.09
C GLU A 34 -6.89 -3.88 -3.79
N GLU A 35 -7.05 -3.57 -5.07
CA GLU A 35 -6.04 -2.81 -5.81
C GLU A 35 -5.68 -1.53 -5.08
N ARG A 36 -4.39 -1.16 -5.16
CA ARG A 36 -3.81 0.01 -4.50
C ARG A 36 -3.72 -0.06 -2.98
N MET A 37 -4.12 -1.17 -2.35
CA MET A 37 -3.80 -1.38 -0.94
C MET A 37 -2.29 -1.49 -0.74
N MET A 38 -1.82 -0.90 0.35
CA MET A 38 -0.42 -0.90 0.74
C MET A 38 -0.26 -1.58 2.10
N PHE A 39 0.76 -2.42 2.21
CA PHE A 39 1.06 -3.16 3.42
C PHE A 39 2.53 -3.01 3.79
N GLY A 40 2.83 -2.76 5.06
CA GLY A 40 4.20 -2.73 5.56
C GLY A 40 4.63 -4.04 6.21
N GLY A 41 5.93 -4.32 6.23
CA GLY A 41 6.51 -5.39 7.03
C GLY A 41 6.83 -6.68 6.27
N ALA A 42 6.85 -6.66 4.93
CA ALA A 42 7.31 -7.80 4.15
C ALA A 42 8.82 -7.95 4.33
N SER A 43 9.27 -9.09 4.87
CA SER A 43 10.69 -9.29 5.16
C SER A 43 11.53 -9.37 3.89
N ASP A 44 12.74 -8.84 3.93
CA ASP A 44 13.67 -8.88 2.80
C ASP A 44 13.99 -10.32 2.37
N ARG A 45 14.08 -11.25 3.32
CA ARG A 45 14.28 -12.68 3.06
C ARG A 45 13.16 -13.25 2.20
N GLU A 46 11.93 -12.90 2.53
CA GLU A 46 10.76 -13.41 1.85
C GLU A 46 10.58 -12.76 0.49
N LEU A 47 10.80 -11.45 0.38
CA LEU A 47 10.81 -10.77 -0.92
C LEU A 47 11.90 -11.32 -1.83
N LEU A 48 13.07 -11.65 -1.29
CA LEU A 48 14.14 -12.27 -2.07
C LEU A 48 13.76 -13.67 -2.55
N ARG A 49 13.05 -14.44 -1.71
CA ARG A 49 12.50 -15.75 -2.10
C ARG A 49 11.52 -15.62 -3.27
N GLN A 50 10.62 -14.65 -3.21
CA GLN A 50 9.58 -14.46 -4.24
C GLN A 50 10.10 -13.85 -5.54
N THR A 51 11.11 -12.97 -5.46
CA THR A 51 11.55 -12.17 -6.61
C THR A 51 12.92 -12.57 -7.14
N SER A 52 13.64 -13.45 -6.44
CA SER A 52 15.04 -13.87 -6.68
C SER A 52 16.10 -12.75 -6.63
N PHE A 53 15.70 -11.48 -6.71
CA PHE A 53 16.61 -10.34 -6.87
C PHE A 53 16.35 -9.18 -5.90
N PHE A 54 15.12 -9.00 -5.39
CA PHE A 54 14.77 -7.87 -4.53
C PHE A 54 14.73 -8.28 -3.05
N PRO A 55 15.37 -7.53 -2.14
CA PRO A 55 16.13 -6.29 -2.39
C PRO A 55 17.52 -6.55 -2.97
N GLU A 56 17.99 -5.62 -3.83
CA GLU A 56 19.28 -5.74 -4.54
C GLU A 56 20.49 -5.92 -3.61
N ARG A 57 20.46 -5.27 -2.44
CA ARG A 57 21.51 -5.46 -1.44
C ARG A 57 21.09 -6.58 -0.49
N ARG A 58 21.79 -7.72 -0.57
CA ARG A 58 21.90 -8.68 0.53
C ARG A 58 22.68 -8.04 1.69
N ARG A 59 22.15 -6.97 2.28
CA ARG A 59 22.66 -6.52 3.57
C ARG A 59 22.34 -7.62 4.56
N HIS A 60 23.26 -7.94 5.45
CA HIS A 60 23.05 -8.82 6.59
C HIS A 60 21.95 -8.32 7.57
N SER A 61 21.12 -7.35 7.16
CA SER A 61 20.05 -6.76 7.95
C SER A 61 18.72 -7.44 7.65
N LEU A 62 18.02 -7.81 8.73
CA LEU A 62 16.61 -8.22 8.79
C LEU A 62 15.67 -7.05 8.44
N GLY A 63 15.82 -6.52 7.22
CA GLY A 63 15.00 -5.42 6.72
C GLY A 63 13.57 -5.87 6.40
N THR A 64 12.71 -4.88 6.27
CA THR A 64 11.38 -5.07 5.70
C THR A 64 11.09 -3.98 4.69
N HIS A 65 10.37 -4.32 3.64
CA HIS A 65 9.83 -3.36 2.69
C HIS A 65 8.30 -3.37 2.74
N PRO A 66 7.65 -2.28 2.32
CA PRO A 66 6.24 -2.32 2.00
C PRO A 66 6.00 -3.13 0.73
N ILE A 67 4.79 -3.65 0.58
CA ILE A 67 4.25 -4.16 -0.68
C ILE A 67 3.00 -3.37 -1.06
N TYR A 68 2.71 -3.38 -2.35
CA TYR A 68 1.58 -2.72 -2.96
C TYR A 68 0.80 -3.71 -3.82
N VAL A 69 -0.52 -3.71 -3.70
CA VAL A 69 -1.41 -4.55 -4.52
C VAL A 69 -1.58 -3.90 -5.88
N LEU A 70 -1.04 -4.55 -6.91
CA LEU A 70 -1.12 -4.08 -8.29
C LEU A 70 -2.49 -4.32 -8.89
N ARG A 71 -2.97 -5.57 -8.80
CA ARG A 71 -4.26 -6.00 -9.37
C ARG A 71 -4.75 -7.29 -8.73
N ILE A 72 -6.06 -7.53 -8.85
CA ILE A 72 -6.68 -8.81 -8.51
C ILE A 72 -6.87 -9.60 -9.83
N THR A 73 -6.33 -10.81 -9.89
CA THR A 73 -6.34 -11.67 -11.08
C THR A 73 -7.26 -12.88 -10.86
N GLY A 74 -8.40 -12.92 -11.55
CA GLY A 74 -9.32 -14.05 -11.50
C GLY A 74 -9.96 -14.24 -10.12
N SER A 75 -10.31 -15.48 -9.78
CA SER A 75 -11.03 -15.78 -8.54
C SER A 75 -10.20 -15.52 -7.28
N ASP A 76 -8.88 -15.76 -7.30
CA ASP A 76 -8.09 -15.78 -6.06
C ASP A 76 -6.64 -15.27 -6.18
N GLY A 77 -6.23 -14.79 -7.36
CA GLY A 77 -4.87 -14.30 -7.55
C GLY A 77 -4.75 -12.85 -7.15
N ILE A 78 -3.74 -12.50 -6.34
CA ILE A 78 -3.45 -11.13 -5.96
C ILE A 78 -2.04 -10.83 -6.43
N GLU A 79 -1.88 -9.96 -7.41
CA GLU A 79 -0.56 -9.55 -7.89
C GLU A 79 -0.08 -8.37 -7.06
N VAL A 80 1.13 -8.49 -6.51
CA VAL A 80 1.75 -7.46 -5.66
C VAL A 80 3.14 -7.11 -6.19
N CYS A 81 3.65 -5.94 -5.83
CA CYS A 81 5.05 -5.60 -5.99
C CYS A 81 5.65 -5.04 -4.70
N PRO A 82 6.95 -5.21 -4.47
CA PRO A 82 7.63 -4.52 -3.39
C PRO A 82 7.73 -3.01 -3.69
N CYS A 83 7.73 -2.22 -2.62
CA CYS A 83 7.97 -0.79 -2.69
C CYS A 83 9.34 -0.44 -2.13
N SER A 84 9.96 0.62 -2.67
CA SER A 84 11.28 1.08 -2.23
C SER A 84 11.32 2.61 -2.17
N THR A 85 12.17 3.17 -1.32
CA THR A 85 12.49 4.61 -1.40
C THR A 85 13.53 4.90 -2.49
N LYS A 86 14.06 3.87 -3.15
CA LYS A 86 14.99 3.97 -4.28
C LYS A 86 14.27 3.54 -5.56
N GLY A 87 14.14 4.45 -6.52
CA GLY A 87 13.35 4.26 -7.74
C GLY A 87 14.04 3.55 -8.89
N ARG A 88 15.07 2.74 -8.64
CA ARG A 88 15.74 2.00 -9.72
C ARG A 88 14.73 1.04 -10.36
N MET A 89 14.54 1.13 -11.68
CA MET A 89 13.57 0.33 -12.46
C MET A 89 12.09 0.61 -12.15
N ALA A 90 11.78 1.65 -11.38
CA ALA A 90 10.39 2.03 -11.12
C ALA A 90 9.85 2.88 -12.28
N VAL A 91 8.64 2.55 -12.74
CA VAL A 91 7.88 3.36 -13.71
C VAL A 91 6.88 4.29 -13.04
N ARG A 92 6.46 3.97 -11.80
CA ARG A 92 5.52 4.74 -11.00
C ARG A 92 5.95 4.83 -9.55
N PHE A 93 5.43 5.83 -8.85
CA PHE A 93 5.64 6.00 -7.42
C PHE A 93 4.42 6.63 -6.74
N ILE A 94 4.34 6.44 -5.43
CA ILE A 94 3.43 7.12 -4.55
C ILE A 94 4.15 8.36 -4.00
N ARG A 95 3.58 9.54 -4.20
CA ARG A 95 4.17 10.81 -3.76
C ARG A 95 4.29 10.88 -2.23
N GLN A 96 5.33 11.59 -1.77
CA GLN A 96 5.47 11.93 -0.35
C GLN A 96 4.29 12.80 0.10
N GLY A 97 3.86 12.64 1.35
CA GLY A 97 2.72 13.35 1.90
C GLY A 97 1.37 12.75 1.48
N CYS A 98 1.36 11.65 0.72
CA CYS A 98 0.11 10.96 0.41
C CYS A 98 -0.57 10.47 1.69
N ARG A 99 -1.83 10.88 1.88
CA ARG A 99 -2.71 10.37 2.93
C ARG A 99 -3.46 9.15 2.40
N LEU A 100 -3.23 8.00 3.03
CA LEU A 100 -3.86 6.74 2.64
C LEU A 100 -5.32 6.69 3.11
N GLU A 101 -6.19 6.18 2.25
CA GLU A 101 -7.60 5.91 2.53
C GLU A 101 -7.74 4.79 3.56
N GLY A 102 -8.82 4.83 4.33
CA GLY A 102 -9.12 3.88 5.40
C GLY A 102 -8.38 4.14 6.71
N THR A 103 -7.05 4.34 6.65
CA THR A 103 -6.24 4.49 7.87
C THR A 103 -5.83 5.94 8.16
N GLY A 104 -6.00 6.87 7.22
CA GLY A 104 -5.52 8.25 7.35
C GLY A 104 -3.99 8.40 7.43
N LYS A 105 -3.21 7.31 7.31
CA LYS A 105 -1.76 7.31 7.45
C LYS A 105 -1.12 8.18 6.37
N VAL A 106 -0.21 9.07 6.75
CA VAL A 106 0.55 9.91 5.81
C VAL A 106 1.90 9.27 5.51
N LEU A 107 2.21 9.07 4.23
CA LEU A 107 3.52 8.60 3.79
C LEU A 107 4.57 9.71 3.96
N ASN A 108 5.55 9.47 4.82
CA ASN A 108 6.62 10.44 5.11
C ASN A 108 7.72 10.51 4.04
N ARG A 109 7.70 9.61 3.06
CA ARG A 109 8.67 9.51 1.97
C ARG A 109 7.95 9.10 0.69
N ARG A 110 8.56 9.43 -0.45
CA ARG A 110 8.18 8.86 -1.74
C ARG A 110 8.39 7.34 -1.71
N SER A 111 7.43 6.60 -2.28
CA SER A 111 7.49 5.13 -2.36
C SER A 111 7.37 4.70 -3.81
N TYR A 112 8.48 4.24 -4.38
CA TYR A 112 8.54 3.73 -5.75
C TYR A 112 7.96 2.32 -5.81
N LEU A 113 7.11 2.07 -6.83
CA LEU A 113 6.53 0.77 -7.10
C LEU A 113 7.50 -0.01 -8.00
N ILE A 114 8.10 -1.08 -7.48
CA ILE A 114 9.12 -1.83 -8.22
C ILE A 114 8.43 -2.96 -8.99
N GLU A 115 7.59 -2.58 -9.96
CA GLU A 115 6.72 -3.48 -10.71
C GLU A 115 7.47 -4.56 -11.51
N ALA A 116 8.75 -4.33 -11.83
CA ALA A 116 9.63 -5.33 -12.41
C ALA A 116 9.84 -6.57 -11.53
N PHE A 117 9.61 -6.44 -10.21
CA PHE A 117 9.64 -7.53 -9.24
C PHE A 117 8.25 -7.89 -8.71
N ARG A 118 7.23 -7.78 -9.56
CA ARG A 118 5.89 -8.25 -9.23
C ARG A 118 5.82 -9.76 -9.07
N PHE A 119 4.97 -10.24 -8.19
CA PHE A 119 4.71 -11.66 -7.97
C PHE A 119 3.27 -11.88 -7.50
N LEU A 120 2.77 -13.11 -7.64
CA LEU A 120 1.49 -13.51 -7.05
C LEU A 120 1.66 -13.71 -5.54
N LEU A 121 0.74 -13.16 -4.76
CA LEU A 121 0.73 -13.28 -3.31
C LEU A 121 0.78 -14.77 -2.92
N PRO A 122 1.76 -15.19 -2.11
CA PRO A 122 1.84 -16.57 -1.66
C PRO A 122 0.61 -16.96 -0.82
N GLN A 123 0.08 -18.15 -1.08
CA GLN A 123 -0.99 -18.74 -0.28
C GLN A 123 -0.54 -19.05 1.16
N ASP A 124 0.77 -19.26 1.36
CA ASP A 124 1.38 -19.50 2.66
C ASP A 124 1.14 -18.32 3.63
N PRO A 125 0.40 -18.53 4.74
CA PRO A 125 0.14 -17.50 5.72
C PRO A 125 1.39 -16.90 6.38
N ALA A 126 2.53 -17.61 6.36
CA ALA A 126 3.78 -17.07 6.87
C ALA A 126 4.21 -15.78 6.13
N PHE A 127 3.81 -15.63 4.85
CA PHE A 127 4.09 -14.41 4.08
C PHE A 127 3.25 -13.23 4.55
N TRP A 128 1.92 -13.39 4.60
CA TRP A 128 1.01 -12.26 4.76
C TRP A 128 0.59 -11.97 6.20
N LYS A 129 0.65 -12.95 7.12
CA LYS A 129 0.33 -12.72 8.55
C LYS A 129 1.17 -11.61 9.20
N PRO A 130 2.48 -11.46 8.92
CA PRO A 130 3.29 -10.37 9.49
C PRO A 130 2.90 -8.98 8.96
N LEU A 131 2.32 -8.90 7.76
CA LEU A 131 2.04 -7.64 7.08
C LEU A 131 1.05 -6.77 7.86
N ARG A 132 1.30 -5.47 7.85
CA ARG A 132 0.44 -4.47 8.49
C ARG A 132 -0.22 -3.64 7.42
N PHE A 133 -1.55 -3.61 7.43
CA PHE A 133 -2.30 -2.74 6.54
C PHE A 133 -1.93 -1.28 6.82
N TRP A 134 -1.51 -0.57 5.78
CA TRP A 134 -1.18 0.85 5.87
C TRP A 134 -2.30 1.73 5.34
N GLY A 135 -3.20 1.20 4.53
CA GLY A 135 -4.28 1.94 3.87
C GLY A 135 -4.31 1.69 2.37
N LYS A 136 -5.30 2.26 1.70
CA LYS A 136 -5.41 2.25 0.24
C LYS A 136 -4.85 3.55 -0.33
N VAL A 137 -4.10 3.45 -1.41
CA VAL A 137 -3.46 4.61 -2.04
C VAL A 137 -4.46 5.28 -2.98
N PRO A 138 -4.80 6.58 -2.76
CA PRO A 138 -5.59 7.34 -3.72
C PRO A 138 -4.92 7.37 -5.10
N GLU A 139 -5.71 7.28 -6.16
CA GLU A 139 -5.20 7.42 -7.55
C GLU A 139 -4.44 8.74 -7.76
N THR A 140 -4.91 9.81 -7.12
CA THR A 140 -4.31 11.15 -7.18
C THR A 140 -2.92 11.25 -6.53
N CYS A 141 -2.48 10.21 -5.82
CA CYS A 141 -1.14 10.12 -5.28
C CYS A 141 -0.16 9.31 -6.16
N LEU A 142 -0.66 8.61 -7.17
CA LEU A 142 0.16 7.81 -8.08
C LEU A 142 0.71 8.71 -9.19
N GLU A 143 2.02 8.76 -9.30
CA GLU A 143 2.74 9.54 -10.30
C GLU A 143 3.64 8.63 -11.15
N SER A 144 3.82 8.98 -12.41
CA SER A 144 4.77 8.30 -13.30
C SER A 144 6.17 8.88 -13.12
N VAL A 145 7.19 8.03 -13.24
CA VAL A 145 8.56 8.49 -13.39
C VAL A 145 8.69 9.05 -14.81
N SER A 146 8.86 10.36 -14.94
CA SER A 146 9.19 10.97 -16.22
C SER A 146 10.47 10.33 -16.74
N ALA A 147 10.46 9.89 -18.00
CA ALA A 147 11.70 9.53 -18.69
C ALA A 147 12.64 10.74 -18.65
N PRO A 148 13.96 10.53 -18.44
CA PRO A 148 14.93 11.60 -18.57
C PRO A 148 14.91 12.22 -19.97
#